data_AF-W2EQ38-F1
#
_entry.id   AF-W2EQ38-F1
#
_cell.length_a   1.000
_cell.length_b   1.000
_cell.length_c   1.000
_cell.angle_alpha   90.00
_cell.angle_beta   90.00
_cell.angle_gamma   90.00
#
_symmetry.space_group_name_H-M   'P 1'
#
loop_
_entity.id
_entity.type
_entity.pdbx_description
1 polymer ?
#
loop_
_entity_poly.entity_id
_entity_poly.type
_entity_poly.pdbx_seq_one_letter_code
_entity_poly.pdbx_strand_id
1 'polypeptide(L)'
;MKISYSVPAETTSVFVVAADRTPTELSSIVPWRMGRAHRRRAMDALGTPRLEIEAYRQSRSPWRGTDLPAGPHEQVHRARYHVVVSSTAPVTEQPEAAQAARAAARGVAEAYGGVIVDPLTGAVVDHCPDCPGERQEFRVGDDWLGWAVDVDESRSGAACDPLGAGVCTCLRVASRGLSRFGLPEVVLDGGPCPHSLCAVATLLPVAEHLLSGHLAWLAREPHTRHPHAREPHAREPHAREPHALLRTIDRRIRLAGREVAEVAGSPDPEGDPFLVRLTPAVAGRACLRVDLPAEGTTGDRPHHTPGLLAA
;
A
#
# COMPACT_ATOMS: atom_id res chain seq x y z
N MET A 1 20.68 8.41 17.17
CA MET A 1 20.60 9.18 15.90
C MET A 1 19.17 9.07 15.38
N LYS A 2 18.58 10.16 14.91
CA LYS A 2 17.19 10.24 14.45
C LYS A 2 17.13 10.57 12.96
N ILE A 3 16.02 10.23 12.31
CA ILE A 3 15.73 10.58 10.92
C ILE A 3 14.45 11.40 10.90
N SER A 4 14.45 12.48 10.12
CA SER A 4 13.30 13.34 9.93
C SER A 4 12.86 13.31 8.47
N TYR A 5 11.57 13.44 8.23
CA TYR A 5 11.00 13.44 6.89
C TYR A 5 9.72 14.29 6.85
N SER A 6 9.44 14.87 5.68
CA SER A 6 8.23 15.64 5.38
C SER A 6 7.01 14.72 5.35
N VAL A 7 5.93 15.13 6.00
CA VAL A 7 4.62 14.50 5.91
C VAL A 7 3.76 15.40 5.05
N PRO A 8 3.16 14.87 3.97
CA PRO A 8 2.38 15.69 3.05
C PRO A 8 1.10 16.16 3.76
N ALA A 9 0.62 17.35 3.39
CA ALA A 9 -0.61 17.88 3.98
C ALA A 9 -1.81 16.98 3.64
N GLU A 10 -1.86 16.49 2.41
CA GLU A 10 -2.90 15.62 1.88
C GLU A 10 -2.28 14.41 1.17
N THR A 11 -3.08 13.36 1.05
CA THR A 11 -2.71 12.10 0.41
C THR A 11 -3.84 11.68 -0.51
N THR A 12 -3.50 11.01 -1.62
CA THR A 12 -4.51 10.49 -2.55
C THR A 12 -4.46 8.97 -2.58
N SER A 13 -5.58 8.33 -2.28
CA SER A 13 -5.81 6.91 -2.52
C SER A 13 -6.60 6.72 -3.81
N VAL A 14 -6.24 5.71 -4.60
CA VAL A 14 -6.92 5.39 -5.85
C VAL A 14 -7.16 3.89 -5.95
N PHE A 15 -8.36 3.52 -6.38
CA PHE A 15 -8.76 2.17 -6.72
C PHE A 15 -9.39 2.17 -8.11
N VAL A 16 -9.14 1.12 -8.89
CA VAL A 16 -9.70 0.97 -10.23
C VAL A 16 -10.53 -0.30 -10.26
N VAL A 17 -11.81 -0.16 -10.59
CA VAL A 17 -12.72 -1.29 -10.79
C VAL A 17 -12.85 -1.56 -12.27
N ALA A 18 -12.28 -2.68 -12.72
CA ALA A 18 -12.40 -3.18 -14.08
C ALA A 18 -13.70 -3.99 -14.21
N ALA A 19 -14.62 -3.53 -15.05
CA ALA A 19 -15.95 -4.15 -15.21
C ALA A 19 -16.40 -4.18 -16.67
N ASP A 20 -17.19 -5.20 -17.02
CA ASP A 20 -17.78 -5.33 -18.35
C ASP A 20 -19.18 -4.71 -18.47
N ARG A 21 -19.87 -4.57 -17.34
CA ARG A 21 -21.19 -3.93 -17.28
C ARG A 21 -21.05 -2.42 -17.35
N THR A 22 -21.94 -1.78 -18.10
CA THR A 22 -22.01 -0.32 -18.20
C THR A 22 -22.33 0.29 -16.83
N PRO A 23 -21.45 1.14 -16.28
CA PRO A 23 -21.72 1.82 -15.02
C PRO A 23 -22.80 2.90 -15.20
N THR A 24 -23.84 2.90 -14.36
CA THR A 24 -24.94 3.88 -14.39
C THR A 24 -25.37 4.25 -12.97
N GLU A 25 -25.51 5.53 -12.64
CA GLU A 25 -25.96 5.97 -11.30
C GLU A 25 -25.01 5.54 -10.15
N LEU A 26 -23.69 5.59 -10.40
CA LEU A 26 -22.66 5.22 -9.43
C LEU A 26 -22.82 5.92 -8.07
N SER A 27 -23.06 7.22 -8.07
CA SER A 27 -23.24 8.02 -6.86
C SER A 27 -24.47 7.62 -6.05
N SER A 28 -25.51 7.13 -6.72
CA SER A 28 -26.75 6.70 -6.08
C SER A 28 -26.69 5.26 -5.57
N ILE A 29 -25.94 4.36 -6.22
CA ILE A 29 -25.91 2.92 -5.88
C ILE A 29 -24.85 2.59 -4.85
N VAL A 30 -23.65 3.16 -4.98
CA VAL A 30 -22.47 2.75 -4.19
C VAL A 30 -22.68 2.87 -2.69
N PRO A 31 -23.20 3.99 -2.13
CA PRO A 31 -23.38 4.11 -0.68
C PRO A 31 -24.25 3.00 -0.06
N TRP A 32 -25.23 2.46 -0.82
CA TRP A 32 -26.11 1.39 -0.34
C TRP A 32 -25.46 0.01 -0.36
N ARG A 33 -24.46 -0.19 -1.21
CA ARG A 33 -23.64 -1.40 -1.30
C ARG A 33 -22.47 -1.40 -0.31
N MET A 34 -22.15 -0.25 0.25
CA MET A 34 -21.13 -0.14 1.30
C MET A 34 -21.63 -0.68 2.64
N GLY A 35 -20.70 -1.30 3.38
CA GLY A 35 -20.88 -1.66 4.78
C GLY A 35 -21.27 -0.44 5.64
N ARG A 36 -22.13 -0.65 6.64
CA ARG A 36 -22.72 0.44 7.44
C ARG A 36 -21.69 1.37 8.08
N ALA A 37 -20.53 0.85 8.47
CA ALA A 37 -19.46 1.60 9.12
C ALA A 37 -18.92 2.75 8.25
N HIS A 38 -18.83 2.54 6.94
CA HIS A 38 -18.21 3.49 6.01
C HIS A 38 -19.23 4.34 5.24
N ARG A 39 -20.49 3.92 5.23
CA ARG A 39 -21.57 4.56 4.45
C ARG A 39 -21.73 6.04 4.74
N ARG A 40 -21.80 6.43 6.02
CA ARG A 40 -22.03 7.85 6.38
C ARG A 40 -20.91 8.74 5.84
N ARG A 41 -19.66 8.39 6.12
CA ARG A 41 -18.49 9.13 5.65
C ARG A 41 -18.44 9.21 4.12
N ALA A 42 -18.75 8.10 3.45
CA ALA A 42 -18.79 8.09 1.99
C ALA A 42 -19.89 9.01 1.45
N MET A 43 -21.09 9.02 2.03
CA MET A 43 -22.16 9.94 1.61
C MET A 43 -21.78 11.41 1.84
N ASP A 44 -21.11 11.72 2.95
CA ASP A 44 -20.68 13.08 3.26
C ASP A 44 -19.54 13.56 2.34
N ALA A 45 -18.71 12.63 1.85
CA ALA A 45 -17.55 12.91 0.99
C ALA A 45 -17.86 12.88 -0.51
N LEU A 46 -18.92 12.18 -0.92
CA LEU A 46 -19.23 11.90 -2.33
C LEU A 46 -19.48 13.18 -3.13
N GLY A 47 -18.85 13.29 -4.29
CA GLY A 47 -18.95 14.49 -5.14
C GLY A 47 -18.04 15.63 -4.68
N THR A 48 -17.10 15.34 -3.78
CA THR A 48 -15.98 16.20 -3.42
C THR A 48 -14.67 15.45 -3.67
N PRO A 49 -13.51 16.13 -3.68
CA PRO A 49 -12.21 15.45 -3.77
C PRO A 49 -11.97 14.39 -2.68
N ARG A 50 -12.71 14.45 -1.55
CA ARG A 50 -12.62 13.45 -0.48
C ARG A 50 -13.16 12.08 -0.89
N LEU A 51 -14.03 12.01 -1.91
CA LEU A 51 -14.46 10.77 -2.54
C LEU A 51 -15.07 11.04 -3.93
N GLU A 52 -14.32 10.72 -4.97
CA GLU A 52 -14.74 10.84 -6.37
C GLU A 52 -14.88 9.46 -7.00
N ILE A 53 -15.89 9.30 -7.85
CA ILE A 53 -16.17 8.06 -8.56
C ILE A 53 -16.44 8.41 -10.02
N GLU A 54 -15.55 7.99 -10.91
CA GLU A 54 -15.60 8.33 -12.32
C GLU A 54 -15.55 7.09 -13.20
N ALA A 55 -16.44 7.02 -14.20
CA ALA A 55 -16.49 5.90 -15.13
C ALA A 55 -15.89 6.26 -16.48
N TYR A 56 -14.97 5.44 -16.95
CA TYR A 56 -14.32 5.56 -18.24
C TYR A 56 -14.66 4.34 -19.09
N ARG A 57 -14.97 4.56 -20.37
CA ARG A 57 -14.82 3.48 -21.37
C ARG A 57 -13.34 3.15 -21.49
N GLN A 58 -13.00 1.88 -21.64
CA GLN A 58 -11.61 1.42 -21.73
C GLN A 58 -10.79 2.20 -22.76
N SER A 59 -11.39 2.52 -23.92
CA SER A 59 -10.73 3.27 -25.00
C SER A 59 -10.33 4.71 -24.63
N ARG A 60 -10.93 5.28 -23.58
CA ARG A 60 -10.66 6.64 -23.07
C ARG A 60 -10.09 6.63 -21.66
N SER A 61 -9.84 5.46 -21.11
CA SER A 61 -9.39 5.37 -19.73
C SER A 61 -7.91 5.72 -19.63
N PRO A 62 -7.50 6.56 -18.66
CA PRO A 62 -6.08 6.81 -18.40
C PRO A 62 -5.33 5.53 -17.98
N TRP A 63 -6.08 4.50 -17.54
CA TRP A 63 -5.55 3.22 -17.07
C TRP A 63 -5.31 2.19 -18.17
N ARG A 64 -5.56 2.52 -19.44
CA ARG A 64 -5.32 1.62 -20.58
C ARG A 64 -3.83 1.37 -20.84
N GLY A 65 -2.93 2.24 -20.38
CA GLY A 65 -1.49 2.13 -20.62
C GLY A 65 -0.66 2.12 -19.34
N THR A 66 -1.29 2.02 -18.18
CA THR A 66 -0.57 2.00 -16.90
C THR A 66 0.13 0.66 -16.76
N ASP A 67 1.42 0.72 -16.46
CA ASP A 67 2.22 -0.44 -16.13
C ASP A 67 1.82 -0.94 -14.73
N LEU A 68 0.88 -1.87 -14.70
CA LEU A 68 0.52 -2.61 -13.49
C LEU A 68 1.42 -3.84 -13.42
N PRO A 69 1.92 -4.21 -12.23
CA PRO A 69 2.75 -5.41 -12.11
C PRO A 69 2.01 -6.66 -12.58
N ALA A 70 2.78 -7.68 -12.95
CA ALA A 70 2.28 -8.88 -13.61
C ALA A 70 1.12 -9.55 -12.83
N GLY A 71 0.02 -9.86 -13.54
CA GLY A 71 -1.19 -10.50 -12.99
C GLY A 71 -2.47 -9.72 -13.27
N PRO A 72 -2.81 -8.67 -12.48
CA PRO A 72 -4.01 -7.85 -12.65
C PRO A 72 -4.17 -7.21 -14.05
N HIS A 73 -3.04 -7.04 -14.75
CA HIS A 73 -2.94 -6.36 -16.03
C HIS A 73 -3.93 -6.93 -17.07
N GLU A 74 -4.01 -8.24 -17.24
CA GLU A 74 -4.85 -8.84 -18.29
C GLU A 74 -6.34 -8.53 -18.11
N GLN A 75 -6.83 -8.53 -16.87
CA GLN A 75 -8.23 -8.29 -16.57
C GLN A 75 -8.61 -6.82 -16.68
N VAL A 76 -7.72 -5.92 -16.24
CA VAL A 76 -7.90 -4.47 -16.47
C VAL A 76 -7.95 -4.19 -17.97
N HIS A 77 -6.99 -4.69 -18.75
CA HIS A 77 -6.93 -4.42 -20.18
C HIS A 77 -8.14 -4.92 -20.97
N ARG A 78 -8.73 -6.05 -20.55
CA ARG A 78 -9.90 -6.66 -21.21
C ARG A 78 -11.23 -6.03 -20.86
N ALA A 79 -11.34 -5.39 -19.69
CA ALA A 79 -12.60 -4.83 -19.23
C ALA A 79 -13.10 -3.74 -20.18
N ARG A 80 -14.43 -3.69 -20.39
CA ARG A 80 -15.03 -2.63 -21.22
C ARG A 80 -15.03 -1.26 -20.56
N TYR A 81 -15.04 -1.23 -19.24
CA TYR A 81 -15.11 -0.03 -18.42
C TYR A 81 -14.12 -0.07 -17.26
N HIS A 82 -13.55 1.08 -16.95
CA HIS A 82 -12.78 1.32 -15.73
C HIS A 82 -13.54 2.34 -14.89
N VAL A 83 -13.93 1.98 -13.68
CA VAL A 83 -14.44 2.92 -12.69
C VAL A 83 -13.32 3.27 -11.73
N VAL A 84 -12.90 4.53 -11.73
CA VAL A 84 -11.86 5.04 -10.85
C VAL A 84 -12.54 5.59 -9.60
N VAL A 85 -12.11 5.10 -8.44
CA VAL A 85 -12.51 5.60 -7.13
C VAL A 85 -11.29 6.25 -6.51
N SER A 86 -11.33 7.55 -6.33
CA SER A 86 -10.24 8.34 -5.73
C SER A 86 -10.70 9.02 -4.45
N SER A 87 -9.77 9.22 -3.53
CA SER A 87 -9.96 10.02 -2.32
C SER A 87 -8.70 10.78 -2.02
N THR A 88 -8.77 12.10 -2.16
CA THR A 88 -7.75 13.04 -1.69
C THR A 88 -8.20 13.60 -0.36
N ALA A 89 -7.42 13.36 0.70
CA ALA A 89 -7.74 13.80 2.05
C ALA A 89 -6.49 14.21 2.82
N PRO A 90 -6.62 15.13 3.80
CA PRO A 90 -5.57 15.43 4.74
C PRO A 90 -5.04 14.16 5.40
N VAL A 91 -3.73 14.11 5.57
CA VAL A 91 -3.04 12.95 6.13
C VAL A 91 -3.57 12.58 7.53
N THR A 92 -4.08 13.56 8.28
CA THR A 92 -4.69 13.36 9.60
C THR A 92 -6.01 12.60 9.59
N GLU A 93 -6.63 12.43 8.42
CA GLU A 93 -7.85 11.62 8.26
C GLU A 93 -7.56 10.18 7.81
N GLN A 94 -6.29 9.82 7.75
CA GLN A 94 -5.88 8.45 7.50
C GLN A 94 -5.86 7.62 8.79
N PRO A 95 -6.27 6.34 8.72
CA PRO A 95 -6.51 5.54 7.52
C PRO A 95 -7.94 5.58 6.96
N GLU A 96 -8.87 6.27 7.62
CA GLU A 96 -10.29 6.10 7.37
C GLU A 96 -10.73 6.66 6.01
N ALA A 97 -10.09 7.71 5.50
CA ALA A 97 -10.34 8.21 4.15
C ALA A 97 -10.01 7.14 3.08
N ALA A 98 -8.85 6.50 3.19
CA ALA A 98 -8.46 5.39 2.32
C ALA A 98 -9.43 4.19 2.44
N GLN A 99 -9.86 3.84 3.66
CA GLN A 99 -10.86 2.79 3.88
C GLN A 99 -12.20 3.12 3.23
N ALA A 100 -12.68 4.36 3.32
CA ALA A 100 -13.93 4.77 2.68
C ALA A 100 -13.84 4.64 1.15
N ALA A 101 -12.72 5.02 0.55
CA ALA A 101 -12.47 4.84 -0.88
C ALA A 101 -12.45 3.36 -1.28
N ARG A 102 -11.75 2.50 -0.53
CA ARG A 102 -11.73 1.05 -0.81
C ARG A 102 -13.11 0.41 -0.63
N ALA A 103 -13.85 0.83 0.39
CA ALA A 103 -15.22 0.41 0.62
C ALA A 103 -16.15 0.82 -0.53
N ALA A 104 -15.99 2.02 -1.08
CA ALA A 104 -16.71 2.47 -2.26
C ALA A 104 -16.34 1.64 -3.49
N ALA A 105 -15.04 1.34 -3.71
CA ALA A 105 -14.60 0.46 -4.79
C ALA A 105 -15.18 -0.95 -4.68
N ARG A 106 -15.26 -1.51 -3.46
CA ARG A 106 -15.98 -2.78 -3.20
C ARG A 106 -17.47 -2.69 -3.55
N GLY A 107 -18.12 -1.58 -3.20
CA GLY A 107 -19.53 -1.34 -3.56
C GLY A 107 -19.75 -1.23 -5.08
N VAL A 108 -18.82 -0.62 -5.81
CA VAL A 108 -18.82 -0.60 -7.29
C VAL A 108 -18.62 -2.02 -7.84
N ALA A 109 -17.62 -2.75 -7.34
CA ALA A 109 -17.34 -4.11 -7.78
C ALA A 109 -18.52 -5.04 -7.56
N GLU A 110 -19.21 -4.94 -6.42
CA GLU A 110 -20.43 -5.70 -6.14
C GLU A 110 -21.56 -5.33 -7.12
N ALA A 111 -21.78 -4.02 -7.34
CA ALA A 111 -22.84 -3.53 -8.20
C ALA A 111 -22.65 -3.94 -9.68
N TYR A 112 -21.40 -3.98 -10.16
CA TYR A 112 -21.05 -4.19 -11.57
C TYR A 112 -20.32 -5.49 -11.88
N GLY A 113 -20.06 -6.34 -10.88
CA GLY A 113 -19.37 -7.62 -11.06
C GLY A 113 -17.95 -7.41 -11.55
N GLY A 114 -17.27 -6.40 -11.00
CA GLY A 114 -15.94 -5.98 -11.42
C GLY A 114 -14.84 -6.54 -10.52
N VAL A 115 -13.60 -6.45 -11.00
CA VAL A 115 -12.39 -6.72 -10.22
C VAL A 115 -11.75 -5.42 -9.80
N ILE A 116 -11.35 -5.35 -8.54
CA ILE A 116 -10.75 -4.17 -7.95
C ILE A 116 -9.23 -4.31 -8.05
N VAL A 117 -8.59 -3.29 -8.59
CA VAL A 117 -7.14 -3.14 -8.60
C VAL A 117 -6.77 -1.94 -7.75
N ASP A 118 -5.73 -2.12 -6.95
CA ASP A 118 -5.08 -1.06 -6.20
C ASP A 118 -3.74 -0.74 -6.88
N PRO A 119 -3.65 0.35 -7.67
CA PRO A 119 -2.42 0.72 -8.36
C PRO A 119 -1.28 1.09 -7.40
N LEU A 120 -1.62 1.53 -6.19
CA LEU A 120 -0.65 1.95 -5.18
C LEU A 120 0.00 0.73 -4.52
N THR A 121 -0.66 -0.41 -4.37
CA THR A 121 0.02 -1.68 -4.00
C THR A 121 0.49 -2.49 -5.21
N GLY A 122 -0.14 -2.27 -6.37
CA GLY A 122 0.02 -3.11 -7.54
C GLY A 122 -0.76 -4.44 -7.46
N ALA A 123 -1.66 -4.60 -6.50
CA ALA A 123 -2.37 -5.86 -6.28
C ALA A 123 -3.84 -5.80 -6.72
N VAL A 124 -4.42 -6.97 -6.97
CA VAL A 124 -5.88 -7.14 -6.97
C VAL A 124 -6.36 -7.09 -5.52
N VAL A 125 -7.40 -6.33 -5.24
CA VAL A 125 -8.05 -6.33 -3.93
C VAL A 125 -9.11 -7.42 -3.94
N ASP A 126 -8.93 -8.42 -3.08
CA ASP A 126 -9.85 -9.53 -2.95
C ASP A 126 -11.27 -9.05 -2.67
N HIS A 127 -12.19 -9.39 -3.56
CA HIS A 127 -13.61 -9.12 -3.43
C HIS A 127 -14.41 -10.30 -3.97
N CYS A 128 -15.38 -10.75 -3.18
CA CYS A 128 -16.40 -11.69 -3.62
C CYS A 128 -17.78 -11.20 -3.16
N PRO A 129 -18.87 -11.59 -3.84
CA PRO A 129 -20.22 -11.14 -3.49
C PRO A 129 -20.64 -11.50 -2.05
N ASP A 130 -20.14 -12.64 -1.54
CA ASP A 130 -20.44 -13.13 -0.19
C ASP A 130 -19.40 -12.71 0.86
N CYS A 131 -18.35 -12.02 0.43
CA CYS A 131 -17.27 -11.60 1.32
C CYS A 131 -17.77 -10.46 2.21
N PRO A 132 -17.34 -10.40 3.49
CA PRO A 132 -17.59 -9.23 4.31
C PRO A 132 -17.04 -8.01 3.58
N GLY A 133 -17.83 -6.92 3.54
CA GLY A 133 -17.38 -5.65 2.98
C GLY A 133 -16.15 -5.10 3.72
N GLU A 134 -15.73 -3.90 3.34
CA GLU A 134 -14.58 -3.26 3.99
C GLU A 134 -14.73 -3.23 5.51
N ARG A 135 -13.68 -3.66 6.21
CA ARG A 135 -13.69 -3.80 7.66
C ARG A 135 -13.74 -2.44 8.32
N GLN A 136 -14.42 -2.38 9.46
CA GLN A 136 -14.49 -1.15 10.24
C GLN A 136 -13.13 -0.83 10.88
N GLU A 137 -12.46 -1.84 11.45
CA GLU A 137 -11.12 -1.69 11.99
C GLU A 137 -10.10 -1.72 10.86
N PHE A 138 -9.21 -0.74 10.84
CA PHE A 138 -8.05 -0.76 9.95
C PHE A 138 -7.02 -1.78 10.42
N ARG A 139 -6.60 -2.67 9.51
CA ARG A 139 -5.44 -3.54 9.72
C ARG A 139 -4.53 -3.49 8.51
N VAL A 140 -3.25 -3.21 8.74
CA VAL A 140 -2.25 -3.09 7.67
C VAL A 140 -2.17 -4.36 6.82
N GLY A 141 -2.27 -5.52 7.47
CA GLY A 141 -2.25 -6.83 6.80
C GLY A 141 -3.46 -7.14 5.92
N ASP A 142 -4.48 -6.28 5.84
CA ASP A 142 -5.60 -6.43 4.92
C ASP A 142 -5.22 -5.86 3.52
N ASP A 143 -4.09 -6.26 2.95
CA ASP A 143 -3.60 -5.89 1.61
C ASP A 143 -3.45 -4.39 1.34
N TRP A 144 -3.09 -3.61 2.36
CA TRP A 144 -2.79 -2.19 2.19
C TRP A 144 -1.36 -1.90 1.69
N LEU A 145 -0.50 -2.92 1.72
CA LEU A 145 0.89 -2.86 1.29
C LEU A 145 1.14 -3.86 0.16
N GLY A 146 1.90 -3.42 -0.83
CA GLY A 146 2.45 -4.27 -1.89
C GLY A 146 3.98 -4.25 -1.89
N TRP A 147 4.57 -5.02 -2.80
CA TRP A 147 6.02 -5.16 -2.91
C TRP A 147 6.44 -5.13 -4.37
N ALA A 148 7.39 -4.26 -4.71
CA ALA A 148 8.10 -4.30 -5.97
C ALA A 148 9.45 -4.99 -5.75
N VAL A 149 9.73 -5.99 -6.59
CA VAL A 149 10.99 -6.71 -6.58
C VAL A 149 11.71 -6.39 -7.88
N ASP A 150 12.94 -5.94 -7.75
CA ASP A 150 13.83 -5.65 -8.87
C ASP A 150 15.14 -6.42 -8.68
N VAL A 151 15.68 -6.93 -9.77
CA VAL A 151 16.92 -7.68 -9.81
C VAL A 151 17.91 -6.88 -10.65
N ASP A 152 18.85 -6.22 -9.97
CA ASP A 152 19.90 -5.45 -10.64
C ASP A 152 20.95 -6.40 -11.24
N GLU A 153 20.73 -6.77 -12.51
CA GLU A 153 21.65 -7.60 -13.28
C GLU A 153 23.05 -6.99 -13.40
N SER A 154 23.19 -5.66 -13.29
CA SER A 154 24.49 -4.98 -13.37
C SER A 154 25.32 -5.11 -12.09
N ARG A 155 24.65 -5.28 -10.93
CA ARG A 155 25.28 -5.63 -9.64
C ARG A 155 25.45 -7.14 -9.46
N SER A 156 24.95 -7.93 -10.38
CA SER A 156 25.06 -9.39 -10.39
C SER A 156 26.42 -9.84 -10.92
N GLY A 157 27.50 -9.49 -10.22
CA GLY A 157 28.79 -10.15 -10.46
C GLY A 157 28.65 -11.66 -10.20
N ALA A 158 29.20 -12.49 -11.09
CA ALA A 158 29.21 -13.97 -11.04
C ALA A 158 28.03 -14.59 -10.27
N ALA A 159 26.83 -14.48 -10.85
CA ALA A 159 25.56 -15.10 -10.42
C ALA A 159 25.31 -15.06 -8.91
N CYS A 160 24.35 -14.27 -8.43
CA CYS A 160 23.77 -14.53 -7.10
C CYS A 160 23.41 -16.01 -7.04
N ASP A 161 24.21 -16.79 -6.30
CA ASP A 161 24.00 -18.23 -6.20
C ASP A 161 22.71 -18.41 -5.40
N PRO A 162 21.61 -18.89 -6.02
CA PRO A 162 20.36 -19.14 -5.31
C PRO A 162 20.52 -20.10 -4.12
N LEU A 163 21.59 -20.90 -4.12
CA LEU A 163 21.94 -21.89 -3.11
C LEU A 163 23.07 -21.42 -2.17
N GLY A 164 23.68 -20.28 -2.44
CA GLY A 164 24.76 -19.72 -1.65
C GLY A 164 24.24 -19.06 -0.37
N ALA A 165 24.84 -19.36 0.77
CA ALA A 165 24.48 -18.76 2.07
C ALA A 165 24.96 -17.29 2.23
N GLY A 166 25.16 -16.58 1.11
CA GLY A 166 25.70 -15.22 1.06
C GLY A 166 24.63 -14.16 0.88
N VAL A 167 24.97 -12.91 1.24
CA VAL A 167 24.14 -11.73 0.98
C VAL A 167 24.05 -11.53 -0.53
N CYS A 168 22.84 -11.53 -1.09
CA CYS A 168 22.62 -11.24 -2.50
C CYS A 168 22.39 -9.74 -2.67
N THR A 169 23.36 -9.06 -3.32
CA THR A 169 23.34 -7.61 -3.53
C THR A 169 22.57 -7.18 -4.77
N CYS A 170 22.11 -8.11 -5.62
CA CYS A 170 21.32 -7.76 -6.80
C CYS A 170 19.83 -7.63 -6.52
N LEU A 171 19.32 -8.19 -5.41
CA LEU A 171 17.92 -8.11 -5.06
C LEU A 171 17.60 -6.78 -4.38
N ARG A 172 16.71 -6.00 -4.98
CA ARG A 172 16.12 -4.79 -4.40
C ARG A 172 14.63 -5.04 -4.19
N VAL A 173 14.15 -4.81 -2.96
CA VAL A 173 12.73 -4.93 -2.63
C VAL A 173 12.22 -3.62 -2.07
N ALA A 174 11.21 -3.05 -2.70
CA ALA A 174 10.54 -1.82 -2.28
C ALA A 174 9.13 -2.13 -1.80
N SER A 175 8.69 -1.50 -0.70
CA SER A 175 7.28 -1.47 -0.37
C SER A 175 6.53 -0.62 -1.39
N ARG A 176 5.22 -0.83 -1.42
CA ARG A 176 4.27 0.01 -2.14
C ARG A 176 3.05 0.26 -1.26
N GLY A 177 2.54 1.48 -1.30
CA GLY A 177 1.28 1.86 -0.67
C GLY A 177 1.43 2.58 0.67
N LEU A 178 2.64 2.73 1.22
CA LEU A 178 2.87 3.55 2.42
C LEU A 178 2.56 5.03 2.16
N SER A 179 2.83 5.50 0.93
CA SER A 179 2.61 6.88 0.51
C SER A 179 1.16 7.35 0.69
N ARG A 180 0.18 6.45 0.55
CA ARG A 180 -1.24 6.77 0.77
C ARG A 180 -1.55 7.19 2.21
N PHE A 181 -0.67 6.87 3.15
CA PHE A 181 -0.77 7.22 4.55
C PHE A 181 0.19 8.36 4.95
N GLY A 182 0.87 9.01 3.98
CA GLY A 182 1.81 10.09 4.24
C GLY A 182 3.19 9.60 4.71
N LEU A 183 3.52 8.34 4.43
CA LEU A 183 4.82 7.74 4.69
C LEU A 183 5.59 7.53 3.39
N PRO A 184 6.89 7.87 3.34
CA PRO A 184 7.77 7.37 2.29
C PRO A 184 7.76 5.85 2.23
N GLU A 185 7.91 5.29 1.03
CA GLU A 185 8.11 3.85 0.86
C GLU A 185 9.42 3.39 1.51
N VAL A 186 9.54 2.10 1.80
CA VAL A 186 10.77 1.49 2.32
C VAL A 186 11.43 0.63 1.26
N VAL A 187 12.75 0.68 1.15
CA VAL A 187 13.53 -0.13 0.21
C VAL A 187 14.59 -0.90 0.97
N LEU A 188 14.64 -2.21 0.77
CA LEU A 188 15.78 -3.05 1.09
C LEU A 188 16.70 -3.11 -0.14
N ASP A 189 17.92 -2.60 -0.02
CA ASP A 189 18.98 -2.75 -1.02
C ASP A 189 19.90 -3.90 -0.59
N GLY A 190 19.76 -5.05 -1.26
CA GLY A 190 20.44 -6.29 -0.92
C GLY A 190 19.68 -7.15 0.11
N GLY A 191 19.57 -8.44 -0.19
CA GLY A 191 18.86 -9.41 0.64
C GLY A 191 19.81 -10.42 1.33
N PRO A 192 19.41 -10.98 2.48
CA PRO A 192 20.14 -12.08 3.12
C PRO A 192 20.12 -13.38 2.30
N CYS A 193 19.19 -13.49 1.35
CA CYS A 193 19.15 -14.52 0.31
C CYS A 193 18.56 -13.92 -0.96
N PRO A 194 18.71 -14.62 -2.09
CA PRO A 194 18.12 -14.23 -3.38
C PRO A 194 16.60 -14.42 -3.45
N HIS A 195 15.95 -14.95 -2.41
CA HIS A 195 14.50 -15.16 -2.40
C HIS A 195 13.75 -13.88 -2.02
N SER A 196 12.95 -13.37 -2.96
CA SER A 196 12.05 -12.22 -2.77
C SER A 196 11.11 -12.40 -1.56
N LEU A 197 10.59 -13.61 -1.33
CA LEU A 197 9.73 -13.93 -0.19
C LEU A 197 10.42 -13.67 1.16
N CYS A 198 11.71 -13.99 1.30
CA CYS A 198 12.46 -13.77 2.53
C CYS A 198 12.68 -12.26 2.78
N ALA A 199 12.98 -11.52 1.71
CA ALA A 199 13.12 -10.06 1.78
C ALA A 199 11.78 -9.41 2.19
N VAL A 200 10.67 -9.80 1.57
CA VAL A 200 9.31 -9.33 1.89
C VAL A 200 8.92 -9.69 3.32
N ALA A 201 9.11 -10.94 3.74
CA ALA A 201 8.79 -11.39 5.10
C ALA A 201 9.57 -10.61 6.17
N THR A 202 10.76 -10.10 5.83
CA THR A 202 11.56 -9.29 6.74
C THR A 202 11.17 -7.81 6.72
N LEU A 203 10.82 -7.27 5.55
CA LEU A 203 10.41 -5.87 5.40
C LEU A 203 8.99 -5.62 5.92
N LEU A 204 8.08 -6.58 5.82
CA LEU A 204 6.68 -6.42 6.21
C LEU A 204 6.54 -5.93 7.67
N PRO A 205 7.17 -6.58 8.68
CA PRO A 205 7.10 -6.08 10.06
C PRO A 205 7.71 -4.68 10.26
N VAL A 206 8.71 -4.31 9.44
CA VAL A 206 9.32 -2.98 9.46
C VAL A 206 8.32 -1.92 8.95
N ALA A 207 7.68 -2.18 7.81
CA ALA A 207 6.66 -1.32 7.24
C ALA A 207 5.45 -1.18 8.17
N GLU A 208 4.97 -2.29 8.73
CA GLU A 208 3.87 -2.30 9.71
C GLU A 208 4.20 -1.45 10.96
N HIS A 209 5.43 -1.57 11.48
CA HIS A 209 5.86 -0.78 12.64
C HIS A 209 5.92 0.72 12.33
N LEU A 210 6.46 1.09 11.17
CA LEU A 210 6.53 2.48 10.73
C LEU A 210 5.13 3.09 10.55
N LEU A 211 4.22 2.35 9.89
CA LEU A 211 2.83 2.75 9.67
C LEU A 211 2.05 2.85 10.98
N SER A 212 2.09 1.83 11.82
CA SER A 212 1.39 1.86 13.13
C SER A 212 1.88 3.03 13.98
N GLY A 213 3.20 3.25 14.02
CA GLY A 213 3.77 4.39 14.72
C GLY A 213 3.40 5.73 14.10
N HIS A 214 3.17 5.78 12.79
CA HIS A 214 2.77 6.99 12.06
C HIS A 214 1.35 7.40 12.39
N LEU A 215 0.42 6.45 12.27
CA LEU A 215 -0.98 6.67 12.62
C LEU A 215 -1.14 7.05 14.10
N ALA A 216 -0.37 6.42 15.00
CA ALA A 216 -0.35 6.81 16.42
C ALA A 216 0.26 8.19 16.67
N TRP A 217 1.16 8.66 15.81
CA TRP A 217 1.67 10.04 15.88
C TRP A 217 0.62 11.04 15.36
N LEU A 218 0.00 10.78 14.21
CA LEU A 218 -1.09 11.60 13.66
C LEU A 218 -2.27 11.74 14.64
N ALA A 219 -2.64 10.65 15.32
CA ALA A 219 -3.72 10.67 16.31
C ALA A 219 -3.40 11.51 17.56
N ARG A 220 -2.11 11.77 17.85
CA ARG A 220 -1.66 12.58 18.99
C ARG A 220 -1.41 14.03 18.63
N GLU A 221 -1.16 14.34 17.35
CA GLU A 221 -1.06 15.70 16.85
C GLU A 221 -2.41 16.40 17.09
N PRO A 222 -2.49 17.34 18.05
CA PRO A 222 -3.72 18.05 18.32
C PRO A 222 -3.98 18.92 17.11
N HIS A 223 -4.97 18.55 16.30
CA HIS A 223 -5.22 19.21 15.04
C HIS A 223 -5.26 20.74 15.22
N THR A 224 -4.66 21.44 14.27
CA THR A 224 -5.31 22.57 13.59
C THR A 224 -6.71 22.12 13.15
N ARG A 225 -7.62 21.91 14.11
CA ARG A 225 -9.05 21.91 13.89
C ARG A 225 -9.31 23.32 13.38
N HIS A 226 -9.41 23.53 12.08
CA HIS A 226 -10.27 24.60 11.63
C HIS A 226 -11.66 24.20 12.12
N PRO A 227 -12.23 24.85 13.15
CA PRO A 227 -13.64 24.70 13.37
C PRO A 227 -14.27 25.26 12.10
N HIS A 228 -15.19 24.51 11.50
CA HIS A 228 -16.19 25.12 10.63
C HIS A 228 -17.08 26.02 11.50
N ALA A 229 -16.51 27.10 12.03
CA ALA A 229 -17.24 28.22 12.55
C ALA A 229 -17.66 29.03 11.33
N ARG A 230 -18.94 28.90 10.98
CA ARG A 230 -19.65 29.93 10.23
C ARG A 230 -19.36 31.27 10.91
N GLU A 231 -18.61 32.16 10.27
CA GLU A 231 -18.73 33.58 10.52
C GLU A 231 -18.57 34.38 9.23
N PRO A 232 -19.42 35.41 9.02
CA PRO A 232 -19.47 36.17 7.78
C PRO A 232 -18.53 37.38 7.81
N HIS A 233 -18.00 37.69 6.62
CA HIS A 233 -17.39 38.95 6.18
C HIS A 233 -15.93 39.30 6.59
N ALA A 234 -15.14 39.46 5.52
CA ALA A 234 -14.10 40.48 5.30
C ALA A 234 -12.76 40.36 6.04
N ARG A 235 -11.79 39.73 5.37
CA ARG A 235 -10.54 40.35 4.84
C ARG A 235 -9.68 39.28 4.17
N GLU A 236 -9.06 39.64 3.04
CA GLU A 236 -8.16 38.78 2.28
C GLU A 236 -7.05 38.20 3.17
N PRO A 237 -6.86 36.86 3.22
CA PRO A 237 -5.74 36.27 3.91
C PRO A 237 -4.57 36.10 2.95
N HIS A 238 -3.43 36.71 3.28
CA HIS A 238 -2.14 36.32 2.74
C HIS A 238 -1.97 34.81 2.92
N ALA A 239 -1.79 34.09 1.81
CA ALA A 239 -1.53 32.66 1.78
C ALA A 239 -0.23 32.37 2.55
N ARG A 240 -0.34 32.00 3.83
CA ARG A 240 0.72 31.26 4.51
C ARG A 240 0.74 29.89 3.85
N GLU A 241 1.82 29.57 3.16
CA GLU A 241 2.09 28.20 2.72
C GLU A 241 1.93 27.27 3.94
N PRO A 242 1.13 26.21 3.84
CA PRO A 242 1.02 25.23 4.91
C PRO A 242 2.42 24.66 5.16
N HIS A 243 2.97 24.91 6.36
CA HIS A 243 4.24 24.28 6.73
C HIS A 243 4.08 22.76 6.66
N ALA A 244 4.89 22.11 5.83
CA ALA A 244 4.93 20.65 5.77
C ALA A 244 5.21 20.11 7.19
N LEU A 245 4.37 19.18 7.65
CA LEU A 245 4.55 18.56 8.96
C LEU A 245 5.85 17.75 8.93
N LEU A 246 6.73 17.92 9.91
CA LEU A 246 7.99 17.19 9.97
C LEU A 246 7.91 16.09 11.03
N ARG A 247 7.98 14.83 10.62
CA ARG A 247 8.04 13.70 11.57
C ARG A 247 9.45 13.22 11.77
N THR A 248 9.80 12.94 13.03
CA THR A 248 11.10 12.39 13.39
C THR A 248 10.95 11.01 14.02
N ILE A 249 11.72 10.04 13.54
CA ILE A 249 11.75 8.66 14.04
C ILE A 249 13.17 8.26 14.48
N ASP A 250 13.26 7.20 15.26
CA ASP A 250 14.55 6.60 15.57
C ASP A 250 15.12 5.90 14.34
N ARG A 251 16.43 6.07 14.12
CA ARG A 251 17.13 5.44 13.01
C ARG A 251 17.13 3.90 13.10
N ARG A 252 16.99 3.34 14.29
CA ARG A 252 17.06 1.91 14.55
C ARG A 252 15.68 1.42 14.96
N ILE A 253 15.11 0.54 14.14
CA ILE A 253 13.81 -0.07 14.39
C ILE A 253 14.01 -1.26 15.31
N ARG A 254 13.21 -1.30 16.37
CA ARG A 254 13.18 -2.41 17.33
C ARG A 254 11.83 -3.10 17.32
N LEU A 255 11.85 -4.41 17.11
CA LEU A 255 10.67 -5.27 17.20
C LEU A 255 10.86 -6.25 18.35
N ALA A 256 9.87 -6.36 19.24
CA ALA A 256 9.93 -7.19 20.44
C ALA A 256 11.24 -7.02 21.25
N GLY A 257 11.72 -5.78 21.37
CA GLY A 257 12.94 -5.43 22.11
C GLY A 257 14.27 -5.73 21.38
N ARG A 258 14.24 -6.23 20.14
CA ARG A 258 15.44 -6.52 19.35
C ARG A 258 15.59 -5.53 18.20
N GLU A 259 16.82 -5.09 17.95
CA GLU A 259 17.13 -4.22 16.80
C GLU A 259 17.09 -5.04 15.51
N VAL A 260 16.14 -4.71 14.63
CA VAL A 260 15.88 -5.48 13.41
C VAL A 260 16.39 -4.81 12.14
N ALA A 261 16.36 -3.48 12.12
CA ALA A 261 16.71 -2.71 10.94
C ALA A 261 17.24 -1.34 11.32
N GLU A 262 18.09 -0.83 10.45
CA GLU A 262 18.56 0.53 10.44
C GLU A 262 17.98 1.24 9.21
N VAL A 263 17.25 2.32 9.45
CA VAL A 263 16.71 3.19 8.42
C VAL A 263 17.76 4.23 8.07
N ALA A 264 17.82 4.67 6.82
CA ALA A 264 18.70 5.72 6.33
C ALA A 264 18.03 6.50 5.19
N GLY A 265 18.61 7.64 4.85
CA GLY A 265 18.15 8.52 3.77
C GLY A 265 17.57 9.85 4.28
N SER A 266 17.23 10.72 3.33
CA SER A 266 16.45 11.95 3.53
C SER A 266 15.18 11.81 2.70
N PRO A 267 14.24 10.96 3.14
CA PRO A 267 13.16 10.51 2.30
C PRO A 267 12.07 11.57 2.20
N ASP A 268 11.40 11.58 1.06
CA ASP A 268 10.26 12.44 0.78
C ASP A 268 9.08 11.57 0.34
N PRO A 269 7.86 11.81 0.85
CA PRO A 269 6.64 11.10 0.47
C PRO A 269 6.37 11.03 -1.04
N GLU A 270 6.85 11.99 -1.84
CA GLU A 270 6.63 12.03 -3.29
C GLU A 270 7.80 11.48 -4.13
N GLY A 271 8.95 11.18 -3.50
CA GLY A 271 10.18 10.87 -4.23
C GLY A 271 11.03 9.78 -3.60
N ASP A 272 11.78 10.14 -2.55
CA ASP A 272 12.85 9.29 -2.04
C ASP A 272 12.36 8.32 -0.95
N PRO A 273 12.54 7.00 -1.10
CA PRO A 273 12.15 6.05 -0.08
C PRO A 273 13.13 6.03 1.10
N PHE A 274 12.69 5.51 2.24
CA PHE A 274 13.55 5.05 3.31
C PHE A 274 14.43 3.90 2.83
N LEU A 275 15.75 4.06 2.90
CA LEU A 275 16.65 2.93 2.75
C LEU A 275 16.68 2.13 4.05
N VAL A 276 16.37 0.85 3.98
CA VAL A 276 16.35 -0.07 5.10
C VAL A 276 17.51 -1.04 4.97
N ARG A 277 18.38 -1.06 5.98
CA ARG A 277 19.45 -2.03 6.12
C ARG A 277 19.14 -2.95 7.31
N LEU A 278 19.05 -4.25 7.06
CA LEU A 278 18.82 -5.22 8.13
C LEU A 278 20.05 -5.36 9.03
N THR A 279 19.82 -5.60 10.33
CA THR A 279 20.95 -5.94 11.22
C THR A 279 21.52 -7.31 10.86
N PRO A 280 22.83 -7.56 11.07
CA PRO A 280 23.44 -8.85 10.76
C PRO A 280 22.74 -10.05 11.41
N ALA A 281 22.19 -9.86 12.62
CA ALA A 281 21.47 -10.89 13.35
C ALA A 281 20.15 -11.29 12.70
N VAL A 282 19.43 -10.34 12.07
CA VAL A 282 18.20 -10.62 11.33
C VAL A 282 18.51 -11.15 9.94
N ALA A 283 19.50 -10.56 9.26
CA ALA A 283 19.97 -11.04 7.96
C ALA A 283 20.36 -12.54 8.02
N GLY A 284 21.09 -12.97 9.05
CA GLY A 284 21.48 -14.37 9.20
C GLY A 284 20.35 -15.38 9.50
N ARG A 285 19.12 -14.93 9.77
CA ARG A 285 17.96 -15.78 10.14
C ARG A 285 16.81 -15.73 9.14
N ALA A 286 16.81 -14.77 8.22
CA ALA A 286 15.68 -14.48 7.34
C ALA A 286 15.44 -15.54 6.27
N CYS A 287 16.43 -16.39 5.99
CA CYS A 287 16.33 -17.40 4.97
C CYS A 287 16.07 -18.75 5.64
N LEU A 288 14.92 -19.35 5.32
CA LEU A 288 14.70 -20.76 5.55
C LEU A 288 15.90 -21.50 4.95
N ARG A 289 16.72 -22.15 5.78
CA ARG A 289 17.60 -23.20 5.28
C ARG A 289 16.67 -24.29 4.81
N VAL A 290 16.41 -24.34 3.51
CA VAL A 290 15.90 -25.56 2.90
C VAL A 290 17.06 -26.54 3.01
N ASP A 291 17.08 -27.32 4.08
CA ASP A 291 17.98 -28.46 4.15
C ASP A 291 17.66 -29.33 2.94
N LEU A 292 18.64 -29.47 2.04
CA LEU A 292 18.54 -30.43 0.95
C LEU A 292 18.16 -31.78 1.59
N PRO A 293 17.13 -32.48 1.09
CA PRO A 293 16.80 -33.77 1.64
C PRO A 293 18.03 -34.65 1.52
N ALA A 294 18.52 -35.14 2.67
CA ALA A 294 19.49 -36.23 2.68
C ALA A 294 18.88 -37.34 1.82
N GLU A 295 19.64 -37.82 0.85
CA GLU A 295 19.20 -38.91 -0.02
C GLU A 295 18.65 -40.06 0.82
N GLY A 296 17.35 -40.31 0.69
CA GLY A 296 16.67 -41.44 1.32
C GLY A 296 15.70 -41.04 2.41
N THR A 297 14.46 -40.76 2.03
CA THR A 297 13.29 -41.49 2.54
C THR A 297 12.03 -41.04 1.80
N THR A 298 11.37 -42.00 1.18
CA THR A 298 10.06 -41.87 0.54
C THR A 298 8.95 -41.69 1.56
N GLY A 299 8.10 -40.68 1.36
CA GLY A 299 6.72 -40.67 1.83
C GLY A 299 6.44 -39.73 2.99
N ASP A 300 5.96 -38.52 2.68
CA ASP A 300 4.57 -38.15 2.96
C ASP A 300 4.21 -36.84 2.24
N ARG A 301 2.97 -36.73 1.75
CA ARG A 301 2.45 -35.55 1.04
C ARG A 301 1.86 -34.54 2.03
N PRO A 302 2.26 -33.26 2.04
CA PRO A 302 1.45 -32.20 2.61
C PRO A 302 0.52 -31.58 1.56
N HIS A 303 -0.66 -31.22 2.05
CA HIS A 303 -1.77 -30.63 1.30
C HIS A 303 -1.47 -29.24 0.73
N HIS A 304 -2.07 -28.97 -0.42
CA HIS A 304 -2.04 -27.71 -1.17
C HIS A 304 -2.51 -26.50 -0.36
N THR A 305 -1.73 -25.42 -0.43
CA THR A 305 -2.19 -24.03 -0.27
C THR A 305 -1.99 -23.34 -1.63
N PRO A 306 -3.03 -22.83 -2.30
CA PRO A 306 -2.85 -22.14 -3.58
C PRO A 306 -2.54 -20.65 -3.35
N GLY A 307 -1.61 -20.11 -4.14
CA GLY A 307 -1.47 -18.68 -4.36
C GLY A 307 -0.23 -18.04 -3.75
N LEU A 308 0.94 -18.30 -4.34
CA LEU A 308 2.11 -17.39 -4.38
C LEU A 308 3.21 -18.04 -5.20
N LEU A 309 2.99 -18.13 -6.52
CA LEU A 309 4.03 -18.41 -7.50
C LEU A 309 3.74 -17.59 -8.75
N ALA A 310 4.46 -16.48 -8.89
CA ALA A 310 4.89 -16.00 -10.20
C ALA A 310 6.25 -15.32 -9.98
N ALA A 311 7.24 -15.95 -10.62
CA ALA A 311 8.67 -15.64 -10.85
C ALA A 311 9.28 -14.41 -10.17
#